data_AF-A0A8J8D6R9-F1
#
_entry.id   AF-A0A8J8D6R9-F1
#
_cell.length_a   1.000
_cell.length_b   1.000
_cell.length_c   1.000
_cell.angle_alpha   90.00
_cell.angle_beta   90.00
_cell.angle_gamma   90.00
#
_symmetry.space_group_name_H-M   'P 1'
#
loop_
_entity.id
_entity.type
_entity.pdbx_description
1 polymer ?
#
loop_
_entity_poly.entity_id
_entity_poly.type
_entity_poly.pdbx_seq_one_letter_code
_entity_poly.pdbx_strand_id
1 'polypeptide(L)'
;MGRQYHIITCDSDEIRTQFIQDGLVGIRPVLTREPKRRGESEETHLKKWVGNSVKMNWDILADLARVRERDYILLHTKGSITGVFEVNGDPVVDAGLSHLFDGQNVNTSTWNNNWSTVTTTVNSGNFVWWIPIIPVDELYFKEMPMDPLFNDIVRGRITSLPSRLRYEDKNKTIKGVTRKDFERIIDLFENYSQPDTPIAGQPPAVNFAPMTFDTFQDGYEKNLEAVLVHRIRKGTLTISGLEFRHSHVLNTVPLGYLKMADLLTWNERNGRIINPWIWELKAGSLNWTALREELKKLAVRASYLDQFFGADQSDFKVTGVIVAENFTINRRAFEDLITPIGTIEEIILVKYTRSGTTLSFRLFDKR
;
A
#
# COMPACT_ATOMS: atom_id res chain seq x y z
N MET A 1 -7.85 15.87 -7.44
CA MET A 1 -7.68 14.80 -6.44
C MET A 1 -6.73 15.27 -5.36
N GLY A 2 -6.99 14.99 -4.08
CA GLY A 2 -6.17 15.48 -2.96
C GLY A 2 -4.86 14.71 -2.82
N ARG A 3 -3.79 15.36 -2.35
CA ARG A 3 -2.44 14.78 -2.14
C ARG A 3 -2.49 13.54 -1.24
N GLN A 4 -1.61 12.57 -1.48
CA GLN A 4 -1.37 11.45 -0.57
C GLN A 4 -0.04 11.62 0.18
N TYR A 5 0.11 10.84 1.24
CA TYR A 5 1.19 10.95 2.20
C TYR A 5 1.78 9.57 2.44
N HIS A 6 3.10 9.48 2.45
CA HIS A 6 3.80 8.21 2.51
C HIS A 6 5.00 8.29 3.44
N ILE A 7 5.35 7.14 4.01
CA ILE A 7 6.66 6.91 4.63
C ILE A 7 7.37 5.83 3.84
N ILE A 8 8.64 6.07 3.49
CA ILE A 8 9.51 5.07 2.89
C ILE A 8 10.64 4.77 3.86
N THR A 9 10.85 3.49 4.16
CA THR A 9 11.96 3.06 5.02
C THR A 9 13.18 2.65 4.19
N CYS A 10 14.36 3.17 4.54
CA CYS A 10 15.66 2.86 3.95
C CYS A 10 16.51 2.02 4.91
N ASP A 11 17.49 1.26 4.37
CA ASP A 11 18.26 0.29 5.17
C ASP A 11 19.26 0.97 6.11
N SER A 12 19.83 2.10 5.69
CA SER A 12 20.89 2.80 6.40
C SER A 12 20.89 4.30 6.11
N ASP A 13 21.53 5.07 6.98
CA ASP A 13 21.65 6.52 6.84
C ASP A 13 22.46 6.90 5.59
N GLU A 14 23.42 6.07 5.19
CA GLU A 14 24.17 6.26 3.94
C GLU A 14 23.23 6.17 2.73
N ILE A 15 22.35 5.15 2.68
CA ILE A 15 21.36 5.01 1.59
C ILE A 15 20.36 6.17 1.60
N ARG A 16 19.88 6.57 2.78
CA ARG A 16 18.98 7.72 2.90
C ARG A 16 19.65 8.99 2.37
N THR A 17 20.90 9.25 2.78
CA THR A 17 21.68 10.40 2.32
C THR A 17 21.89 10.34 0.82
N GLN A 18 22.21 9.17 0.27
CA GLN A 18 22.32 8.95 -1.16
C GLN A 18 21.02 9.31 -1.88
N PHE A 19 19.86 8.84 -1.42
CA PHE A 19 18.58 9.15 -2.08
C PHE A 19 18.23 10.63 -2.07
N ILE A 20 18.56 11.32 -0.98
CA ILE A 20 18.37 12.78 -0.87
C ILE A 20 19.24 13.49 -1.91
N GLN A 21 20.51 13.09 -2.02
CA GLN A 21 21.44 13.65 -3.01
C GLN A 21 21.00 13.33 -4.43
N ASP A 22 20.61 12.08 -4.70
CA ASP A 22 20.23 11.61 -6.03
C ASP A 22 18.84 12.13 -6.47
N GLY A 23 18.05 12.73 -5.57
CA GLY A 23 16.66 13.12 -5.86
C GLY A 23 15.77 11.93 -6.24
N LEU A 24 16.14 10.72 -5.80
CA LEU A 24 15.52 9.46 -6.20
C LEU A 24 15.56 8.45 -5.06
N VAL A 25 14.41 7.86 -4.75
CA VAL A 25 14.29 6.80 -3.73
C VAL A 25 14.24 5.45 -4.41
N GLY A 26 15.29 4.65 -4.23
CA GLY A 26 15.39 3.31 -4.76
C GLY A 26 14.71 2.25 -3.86
N ILE A 27 13.99 1.32 -4.47
CA ILE A 27 13.30 0.21 -3.80
C ILE A 27 13.79 -1.10 -4.39
N ARG A 28 14.12 -2.04 -3.51
CA ARG A 28 14.68 -3.34 -3.87
C ARG A 28 13.61 -4.44 -3.75
N PRO A 29 13.67 -5.49 -4.58
CA PRO A 29 12.92 -6.71 -4.37
C PRO A 29 13.25 -7.34 -3.01
N VAL A 30 12.27 -8.00 -2.39
CA VAL A 30 12.47 -8.75 -1.15
C VAL A 30 12.81 -10.20 -1.45
N LEU A 31 13.87 -10.69 -0.81
CA LEU A 31 14.22 -12.11 -0.76
C LEU A 31 14.17 -12.60 0.69
N THR A 32 13.18 -13.42 1.01
CA THR A 32 13.05 -13.97 2.37
C THR A 32 14.02 -15.12 2.56
N ARG A 33 15.09 -15.04 3.37
CA ARG A 33 15.89 -16.24 3.67
C ARG A 33 15.10 -17.21 4.56
N GLU A 34 14.25 -18.04 3.95
CA GLU A 34 13.48 -19.03 4.68
C GLU A 34 14.34 -20.24 4.98
N PRO A 35 14.42 -20.69 6.23
CA PRO A 35 15.13 -21.92 6.55
C PRO A 35 14.38 -23.12 5.97
N LYS A 36 15.15 -24.09 5.46
CA LYS A 36 14.63 -25.39 5.05
C LYS A 36 14.02 -26.12 6.25
N ARG A 37 12.81 -26.64 6.10
CA ARG A 37 12.16 -27.42 7.17
C ARG A 37 12.75 -28.82 7.23
N ARG A 38 12.75 -29.43 8.43
CA ARG A 38 13.21 -30.80 8.61
C ARG A 38 12.36 -31.76 7.76
N GLY A 39 13.01 -32.56 6.90
CA GLY A 39 12.34 -33.50 6.00
C GLY A 39 11.79 -32.90 4.70
N GLU A 40 11.94 -31.59 4.48
CA GLU A 40 11.58 -30.93 3.22
C GLU A 40 12.62 -31.25 2.13
N SER A 41 12.19 -31.51 0.89
CA SER A 41 13.11 -31.62 -0.25
C SER A 41 13.65 -30.24 -0.64
N GLU A 42 14.83 -30.20 -1.28
CA GLU A 42 15.39 -28.93 -1.76
C GLU A 42 14.46 -28.22 -2.75
N GLU A 43 13.85 -28.98 -3.66
CA GLU A 43 12.89 -28.46 -4.63
C GLU A 43 11.66 -27.82 -3.97
N THR A 44 11.12 -28.46 -2.92
CA THR A 44 9.95 -27.95 -2.19
C THR A 44 10.31 -26.67 -1.44
N HIS A 45 11.48 -26.65 -0.79
CA HIS A 45 11.99 -25.47 -0.09
C HIS A 45 12.20 -24.29 -1.05
N LEU A 46 12.78 -24.54 -2.23
CA LEU A 46 12.97 -23.53 -3.28
C LEU A 46 11.64 -23.00 -3.81
N LYS A 47 10.68 -23.86 -4.16
CA LYS A 47 9.35 -23.43 -4.63
C LYS A 47 8.64 -22.55 -3.61
N LYS A 48 8.69 -22.92 -2.33
CA LYS A 48 8.14 -22.13 -1.23
C LYS A 48 8.83 -20.77 -1.12
N TRP A 49 10.16 -20.76 -1.16
CA TRP A 49 10.95 -19.54 -1.06
C TRP A 49 10.66 -18.56 -2.20
N VAL A 50 10.64 -19.05 -3.44
CA VAL A 50 10.31 -18.25 -4.63
C VAL A 50 8.87 -17.74 -4.53
N GLY A 51 7.90 -18.60 -4.18
CA GLY A 51 6.51 -18.20 -4.01
C GLY A 51 6.30 -17.09 -2.98
N ASN A 52 7.01 -17.13 -1.85
CA ASN A 52 6.93 -16.09 -0.83
C ASN A 52 7.61 -14.79 -1.28
N SER A 53 8.75 -14.87 -1.96
CA SER A 53 9.43 -13.69 -2.51
C SER A 53 8.58 -12.99 -3.57
N VAL A 54 7.93 -13.76 -4.47
CA VAL A 54 6.96 -13.24 -5.45
C VAL A 54 5.85 -12.47 -4.77
N LYS A 55 5.22 -13.10 -3.78
CA LYS A 55 4.10 -12.50 -3.04
C LYS A 55 4.52 -11.16 -2.41
N MET A 56 5.68 -11.09 -1.79
CA MET A 56 6.18 -9.86 -1.17
C MET A 56 6.52 -8.77 -2.19
N ASN A 57 7.03 -9.13 -3.36
CA ASN A 57 7.25 -8.15 -4.44
C ASN A 57 5.92 -7.60 -4.97
N TRP A 58 4.88 -8.42 -5.08
CA TRP A 58 3.53 -7.94 -5.40
C TRP A 58 2.96 -7.02 -4.33
N ASP A 59 3.27 -7.24 -3.05
CA ASP A 59 2.91 -6.31 -1.97
C ASP A 59 3.56 -4.94 -2.20
N ILE A 60 4.86 -4.90 -2.50
CA ILE A 60 5.60 -3.66 -2.80
C ILE A 60 5.00 -2.94 -4.02
N LEU A 61 4.60 -3.68 -5.05
CA LEU A 61 4.01 -3.09 -6.25
C LEU A 61 2.64 -2.47 -5.99
N ALA A 62 1.80 -3.13 -5.19
CA ALA A 62 0.54 -2.53 -4.75
C ALA A 62 0.77 -1.24 -3.95
N ASP A 63 1.83 -1.22 -3.13
CA ASP A 63 2.26 -0.04 -2.38
C ASP A 63 2.88 1.07 -3.27
N LEU A 64 3.50 0.71 -4.39
CA LEU A 64 4.00 1.65 -5.41
C LEU A 64 2.85 2.25 -6.22
N ALA A 65 1.83 1.45 -6.54
CA ALA A 65 0.70 1.85 -7.37
C ALA A 65 -0.07 3.07 -6.83
N ARG A 66 -0.01 3.32 -5.50
CA ARG A 66 -0.63 4.50 -4.86
C ARG A 66 0.18 5.78 -5.00
N VAL A 67 1.51 5.70 -5.12
CA VAL A 67 2.38 6.87 -5.18
C VAL A 67 2.17 7.58 -6.50
N ARG A 68 2.02 8.91 -6.49
CA ARG A 68 2.02 9.75 -7.69
C ARG A 68 2.79 11.03 -7.47
N GLU A 69 3.07 11.71 -8.57
CA GLU A 69 3.54 13.10 -8.58
C GLU A 69 2.72 13.98 -7.61
N ARG A 70 3.43 14.84 -6.88
CA ARG A 70 2.94 15.80 -5.87
C ARG A 70 2.46 15.20 -4.55
N ASP A 71 2.56 13.89 -4.37
CA ASP A 71 2.41 13.29 -3.05
C ASP A 71 3.62 13.60 -2.17
N TYR A 72 3.45 13.50 -0.86
CA TYR A 72 4.53 13.72 0.10
C TYR A 72 5.11 12.41 0.63
N ILE A 73 6.43 12.38 0.79
CA ILE A 73 7.20 11.26 1.33
C ILE A 73 8.02 11.74 2.52
N LEU A 74 7.99 10.98 3.60
CA LEU A 74 8.99 11.00 4.65
C LEU A 74 9.97 9.84 4.44
N LEU A 75 11.27 10.16 4.39
CA LEU A 75 12.31 9.14 4.37
C LEU A 75 12.71 8.78 5.80
N HIS A 76 12.51 7.51 6.14
CA HIS A 76 12.83 6.97 7.45
C HIS A 76 14.00 6.01 7.33
N THR A 77 14.98 6.13 8.22
CA THR A 77 15.96 5.06 8.54
C THR A 77 15.87 4.78 10.02
N LYS A 78 16.29 3.59 10.43
CA LYS A 78 16.18 3.09 11.81
C LYS A 78 16.41 4.18 12.88
N GLY A 79 15.32 4.70 13.44
CA GLY A 79 15.37 5.66 14.55
C GLY A 79 15.35 7.14 14.16
N SER A 80 15.33 7.48 12.85
CA SER A 80 15.22 8.86 12.40
C SER A 80 14.54 9.11 11.05
N ILE A 81 14.02 10.33 10.95
CA ILE A 81 13.53 10.95 9.71
C ILE A 81 14.26 12.30 9.55
N THR A 82 14.62 12.65 8.32
CA THR A 82 15.44 13.84 7.99
C THR A 82 14.71 14.89 7.15
N GLY A 83 13.46 14.66 6.77
CA GLY A 83 12.70 15.69 6.08
C GLY A 83 11.53 15.15 5.27
N VAL A 84 10.77 16.10 4.75
CA VAL A 84 9.65 15.90 3.84
C VAL A 84 10.12 16.15 2.41
N PHE A 85 9.70 15.25 1.52
CA PHE A 85 9.97 15.31 0.09
C PHE A 85 8.65 15.30 -0.68
N GLU A 86 8.57 16.05 -1.76
CA GLU A 86 7.49 15.96 -2.74
C GLU A 86 7.91 14.97 -3.85
N VAL A 87 6.99 14.12 -4.28
CA VAL A 87 7.20 13.21 -5.41
C VAL A 87 7.21 14.00 -6.71
N ASN A 88 8.29 13.90 -7.49
CA ASN A 88 8.50 14.66 -8.73
C ASN A 88 8.25 13.83 -10.01
N GLY A 89 7.43 12.78 -9.91
CA GLY A 89 7.04 11.95 -11.05
C GLY A 89 6.34 10.66 -10.62
N ASP A 90 5.69 9.98 -11.57
CA ASP A 90 5.19 8.62 -11.30
C ASP A 90 6.36 7.65 -11.05
N PRO A 91 6.17 6.58 -10.26
CA PRO A 91 7.19 5.55 -10.06
C PRO A 91 7.66 4.90 -11.37
N VAL A 92 8.94 4.57 -11.43
CA VAL A 92 9.61 3.97 -12.59
C VAL A 92 10.35 2.69 -12.21
N VAL A 93 10.68 1.89 -13.22
CA VAL A 93 11.50 0.68 -13.08
C VAL A 93 12.78 0.85 -13.89
N ASP A 94 13.88 0.26 -13.44
CA ASP A 94 15.10 0.14 -14.25
C ASP A 94 14.75 -0.54 -15.58
N ALA A 95 15.04 0.15 -16.71
CA ALA A 95 14.70 -0.32 -18.04
C ALA A 95 15.33 -1.71 -18.34
N GLY A 96 16.52 -1.99 -17.81
CA GLY A 96 17.19 -3.29 -17.96
C GLY A 96 16.47 -4.43 -17.22
N LEU A 97 15.66 -4.11 -16.21
CA LEU A 97 14.95 -5.06 -15.35
C LEU A 97 13.43 -5.03 -15.54
N SER A 98 12.91 -4.13 -16.38
CA SER A 98 11.48 -3.96 -16.65
C SER A 98 10.78 -5.29 -17.03
N HIS A 99 11.42 -6.13 -17.83
CA HIS A 99 10.90 -7.44 -18.22
C HIS A 99 10.68 -8.44 -17.07
N LEU A 100 11.23 -8.19 -15.87
CA LEU A 100 11.12 -9.03 -14.68
C LEU A 100 10.31 -8.39 -13.55
N PHE A 101 10.17 -7.06 -13.53
CA PHE A 101 9.65 -6.33 -12.37
C PHE A 101 8.74 -5.14 -12.72
N ASP A 102 8.43 -4.89 -13.99
CA ASP A 102 7.47 -3.84 -14.35
C ASP A 102 6.05 -4.24 -13.94
N GLY A 103 5.49 -3.58 -12.92
CA GLY A 103 4.06 -3.58 -12.59
C GLY A 103 3.41 -4.97 -12.60
N GLN A 104 2.83 -5.37 -13.73
CA GLN A 104 2.21 -6.69 -13.93
C GLN A 104 3.18 -7.88 -14.15
N ASN A 105 4.45 -7.65 -14.45
CA ASN A 105 5.40 -8.62 -15.00
C ASN A 105 6.39 -9.14 -13.96
N VAL A 106 5.98 -9.28 -12.69
CA VAL A 106 6.79 -10.02 -11.70
C VAL A 106 6.80 -11.50 -12.06
N ASN A 107 7.61 -11.83 -13.05
CA ASN A 107 7.75 -13.16 -13.60
C ASN A 107 9.03 -13.77 -13.04
N THR A 108 8.83 -14.58 -12.01
CA THR A 108 9.90 -15.30 -11.34
C THR A 108 9.92 -16.78 -11.71
N SER A 109 9.17 -17.19 -12.74
CA SER A 109 9.09 -18.59 -13.15
C SER A 109 10.45 -19.15 -13.57
N THR A 110 11.35 -18.28 -14.03
CA THR A 110 12.74 -18.61 -14.38
C THR A 110 13.68 -18.68 -13.18
N TRP A 111 13.25 -18.22 -11.99
CA TRP A 111 14.08 -18.18 -10.78
C TRP A 111 14.39 -19.59 -10.25
N ASN A 112 13.53 -20.56 -10.52
CA ASN A 112 13.71 -21.96 -10.14
C ASN A 112 14.91 -22.63 -10.86
N ASN A 113 15.30 -22.13 -12.04
CA ASN A 113 16.30 -22.78 -12.89
C ASN A 113 17.65 -22.04 -12.94
N ASN A 114 17.76 -20.83 -12.38
CA ASN A 114 18.98 -20.04 -12.45
C ASN A 114 19.24 -19.24 -11.18
N TRP A 115 19.78 -19.92 -10.15
CA TRP A 115 20.21 -19.33 -8.88
C TRP A 115 21.16 -18.14 -9.08
N SER A 116 22.01 -18.17 -10.11
CA SER A 116 22.91 -17.06 -10.44
C SER A 116 22.13 -15.81 -10.88
N THR A 117 21.04 -15.94 -11.63
CA THR A 117 20.20 -14.79 -12.01
C THR A 117 19.51 -14.17 -10.81
N VAL A 118 19.00 -14.96 -9.85
CA VAL A 118 18.35 -14.44 -8.62
C VAL A 118 19.37 -13.73 -7.74
N THR A 119 20.53 -14.35 -7.53
CA THR A 119 21.60 -13.77 -6.71
C THR A 119 22.27 -12.57 -7.39
N THR A 120 22.48 -12.57 -8.70
CA THR A 120 23.05 -11.42 -9.43
C THR A 120 22.08 -10.25 -9.53
N THR A 121 20.79 -10.52 -9.74
CA THR A 121 19.75 -9.47 -9.82
C THR A 121 19.50 -8.81 -8.45
N VAL A 122 19.70 -9.53 -7.34
CA VAL A 122 19.30 -9.04 -6.00
C VAL A 122 20.46 -8.84 -5.00
N ASN A 123 21.53 -9.63 -5.00
CA ASN A 123 22.63 -9.50 -4.02
C ASN A 123 23.59 -8.32 -4.30
N SER A 124 23.46 -7.63 -5.43
CA SER A 124 24.30 -6.50 -5.82
C SER A 124 23.88 -5.16 -5.20
N GLY A 125 22.83 -5.13 -4.38
CA GLY A 125 22.32 -3.86 -3.85
C GLY A 125 21.60 -2.99 -4.90
N ASN A 126 21.23 -3.58 -6.04
CA ASN A 126 20.54 -2.90 -7.11
C ASN A 126 19.10 -2.57 -6.68
N PHE A 127 18.75 -1.30 -6.76
CA PHE A 127 17.38 -0.82 -6.67
C PHE A 127 16.71 -1.03 -8.03
N VAL A 128 15.50 -1.60 -8.02
CA VAL A 128 14.79 -1.98 -9.24
C VAL A 128 13.69 -0.99 -9.55
N TRP A 129 12.96 -0.57 -8.53
CA TRP A 129 11.93 0.47 -8.63
C TRP A 129 12.43 1.76 -8.03
N TRP A 130 11.98 2.87 -8.56
CA TRP A 130 12.46 4.19 -8.19
C TRP A 130 11.31 5.19 -8.12
N ILE A 131 11.37 6.08 -7.12
CA ILE A 131 10.44 7.19 -6.96
C ILE A 131 11.23 8.49 -7.04
N PRO A 132 11.00 9.35 -8.06
CA PRO A 132 11.59 10.67 -8.12
C PRO A 132 11.07 11.55 -6.98
N ILE A 133 11.98 12.25 -6.30
CA ILE A 133 11.67 13.13 -5.17
C ILE A 133 12.38 14.46 -5.28
N ILE A 134 11.77 15.51 -4.73
CA ILE A 134 12.37 16.83 -4.51
C ILE A 134 12.15 17.21 -3.05
N PRO A 135 13.15 17.75 -2.34
CA PRO A 135 12.96 18.25 -0.97
C PRO A 135 11.90 19.35 -0.93
N VAL A 136 11.06 19.35 0.10
CA VAL A 136 10.14 20.47 0.35
C VAL A 136 10.88 21.50 1.20
N ASP A 137 11.04 22.70 0.67
CA ASP A 137 11.65 23.82 1.39
C ASP A 137 10.98 24.02 2.76
N GLU A 138 11.78 24.41 3.77
CA GLU A 138 11.35 24.63 5.17
C GLU A 138 10.91 23.38 5.96
N LEU A 139 10.71 22.24 5.30
CA LEU A 139 10.37 20.95 5.93
C LEU A 139 11.52 19.93 5.89
N TYR A 140 12.75 20.43 5.78
CA TYR A 140 13.99 19.64 5.82
C TYR A 140 14.71 19.86 7.15
N PHE A 141 15.19 18.77 7.76
CA PHE A 141 15.67 18.79 9.15
C PHE A 141 16.88 17.88 9.34
N LYS A 142 17.73 18.22 10.32
CA LYS A 142 18.93 17.40 10.60
C LYS A 142 18.60 15.96 10.99
N GLU A 143 17.71 15.78 11.97
CA GLU A 143 17.26 14.48 12.46
C GLU A 143 16.09 14.65 13.46
N MET A 144 15.11 13.74 13.45
CA MET A 144 14.10 13.63 14.52
C MET A 144 14.17 12.25 15.20
N PRO A 145 14.20 12.19 16.55
CA PRO A 145 14.10 10.92 17.27
C PRO A 145 12.70 10.31 17.10
N MET A 146 12.63 8.99 17.00
CA MET A 146 11.35 8.30 16.80
C MET A 146 10.54 8.07 18.08
N ASP A 147 11.12 8.25 19.27
CA ASP A 147 10.42 7.99 20.56
C ASP A 147 9.14 8.83 20.77
N PRO A 148 9.13 10.15 20.48
CA PRO A 148 7.89 10.95 20.52
C PRO A 148 6.81 10.43 19.57
N LEU A 149 7.20 10.01 18.37
CA LEU A 149 6.29 9.44 17.38
C LEU A 149 5.64 8.15 17.90
N PHE A 150 6.42 7.26 18.50
CA PHE A 150 5.88 6.03 19.10
C PHE A 150 4.94 6.31 20.26
N ASN A 151 5.21 7.31 21.09
CA ASN A 151 4.28 7.69 22.17
C ASN A 151 2.92 8.12 21.62
N ASP A 152 2.87 8.85 20.50
CA ASP A 152 1.62 9.24 19.87
C ASP A 152 0.92 8.06 19.17
N ILE A 153 1.66 7.09 18.60
CA ILE A 153 1.09 5.81 18.13
C ILE A 153 0.45 5.04 19.28
N VAL A 154 1.15 4.86 20.41
CA VAL A 154 0.65 4.14 21.60
C VAL A 154 -0.60 4.79 22.18
N ARG A 155 -0.66 6.13 22.13
CA ARG A 155 -1.83 6.92 22.57
C ARG A 155 -2.98 6.94 21.56
N GLY A 156 -2.85 6.25 20.42
CA GLY A 156 -3.87 6.21 19.37
C GLY A 156 -4.05 7.51 18.59
N ARG A 157 -3.09 8.45 18.69
CA ARG A 157 -3.12 9.72 17.94
C ARG A 157 -2.66 9.55 16.48
N ILE A 158 -1.89 8.50 16.23
CA ILE A 158 -1.44 8.09 14.90
C ILE A 158 -1.96 6.69 14.63
N THR A 159 -2.66 6.52 13.52
CA THR A 159 -3.48 5.32 13.26
C THR A 159 -2.95 4.47 12.12
N SER A 160 -2.37 5.10 11.10
CA SER A 160 -1.94 4.47 9.85
C SER A 160 -0.46 4.09 9.79
N LEU A 161 0.27 4.23 10.91
CA LEU A 161 1.67 3.79 11.03
C LEU A 161 1.82 2.56 11.93
N PRO A 162 2.56 1.53 11.48
CA PRO A 162 2.81 0.38 12.33
C PRO A 162 3.90 0.71 13.35
N SER A 163 3.68 0.30 14.60
CA SER A 163 4.62 0.55 15.71
C SER A 163 6.01 -0.08 15.51
N ARG A 164 6.16 -1.02 14.57
CA ARG A 164 7.43 -1.68 14.26
C ARG A 164 8.41 -0.84 13.44
N LEU A 165 8.09 0.42 13.09
CA LEU A 165 9.06 1.34 12.45
C LEU A 165 10.36 1.50 13.26
N ARG A 166 10.35 1.17 14.56
CA ARG A 166 11.54 1.21 15.42
C ARG A 166 12.60 0.17 15.02
N TYR A 167 12.16 -0.92 14.41
CA TYR A 167 13.00 -2.05 14.07
C TYR A 167 13.39 -1.96 12.61
N GLU A 168 14.53 -2.58 12.29
CA GLU A 168 15.00 -2.74 10.92
C GLU A 168 13.89 -3.41 10.09
N ASP A 169 13.18 -2.61 9.29
CA ASP A 169 12.23 -3.14 8.33
C ASP A 169 13.08 -3.69 7.18
N LYS A 170 13.47 -4.96 7.31
CA LYS A 170 14.24 -5.69 6.29
C LYS A 170 13.51 -5.76 4.95
N ASN A 171 12.24 -5.38 4.94
CA ASN A 171 11.44 -5.14 3.75
C ASN A 171 11.30 -3.63 3.58
N LYS A 172 11.88 -3.07 2.53
CA LYS A 172 11.68 -1.65 2.20
C LYS A 172 10.20 -1.43 1.92
N THR A 173 9.51 -0.88 2.90
CA THR A 173 8.09 -0.62 2.82
C THR A 173 7.88 0.83 2.45
N ILE A 174 7.12 1.06 1.39
CA ILE A 174 6.36 2.29 1.27
C ILE A 174 5.13 2.03 2.13
N LYS A 175 4.73 2.98 2.98
CA LYS A 175 3.48 2.91 3.75
C LYS A 175 2.68 4.18 3.52
N GLY A 176 1.43 4.04 3.09
CA GLY A 176 0.52 5.17 3.01
C GLY A 176 0.07 5.57 4.40
N VAL A 177 -0.04 6.88 4.64
CA VAL A 177 -0.56 7.43 5.89
C VAL A 177 -1.69 8.41 5.63
N THR A 178 -2.53 8.62 6.64
CA THR A 178 -3.53 9.68 6.58
C THR A 178 -2.85 11.04 6.65
N ARG A 179 -3.50 12.06 6.10
CA ARG A 179 -3.05 13.45 6.21
C ARG A 179 -2.81 13.87 7.66
N LYS A 180 -3.79 13.57 8.52
CA LYS A 180 -3.74 13.93 9.95
C LYS A 180 -2.54 13.29 10.64
N ASP A 181 -2.28 12.01 10.36
CA ASP A 181 -1.11 11.33 10.91
C ASP A 181 0.19 11.96 10.40
N PHE A 182 0.23 12.34 9.12
CA PHE A 182 1.39 13.01 8.51
C PHE A 182 1.66 14.39 9.10
N GLU A 183 0.63 15.23 9.18
CA GLU A 183 0.69 16.56 9.81
C GLU A 183 1.14 16.45 11.27
N ARG A 184 0.66 15.42 11.99
CA ARG A 184 1.11 15.16 13.36
C ARG A 184 2.61 14.86 13.46
N ILE A 185 3.18 14.20 12.45
CA ILE A 185 4.63 13.95 12.40
C ILE A 185 5.37 15.26 12.07
N ILE A 186 4.82 16.11 11.20
CA ILE A 186 5.37 17.44 10.91
C ILE A 186 5.38 18.34 12.15
N ASP A 187 4.29 18.38 12.90
CA ASP A 187 4.23 19.13 14.16
C ASP A 187 5.34 18.66 15.12
N LEU A 188 5.65 17.36 15.13
CA LEU A 188 6.77 16.85 15.92
C LEU A 188 8.13 17.31 15.36
N PHE A 189 8.33 17.38 14.03
CA PHE A 189 9.55 17.91 13.44
C PHE A 189 9.84 19.36 13.87
N GLU A 190 8.84 20.23 13.77
CA GLU A 190 8.98 21.65 14.11
C GLU A 190 9.37 21.86 15.59
N ASN A 191 8.98 20.94 16.46
CA ASN A 191 9.26 21.00 17.90
C ASN A 191 10.58 20.35 18.32
N TYR A 192 11.12 19.41 17.53
CA TYR A 192 12.23 18.55 17.96
C TYR A 192 13.48 18.62 17.08
N SER A 193 13.43 19.28 15.94
CA SER A 193 14.54 19.31 14.98
C SER A 193 14.87 20.74 14.55
N GLN A 194 16.14 20.98 14.21
CA GLN A 194 16.55 22.25 13.60
C GLN A 194 16.39 22.17 12.08
N PRO A 195 15.83 23.21 11.43
CA PRO A 195 15.82 23.32 9.99
C PRO A 195 17.22 23.16 9.41
N ASP A 196 17.32 22.48 8.28
CA ASP A 196 18.57 22.30 7.56
C ASP A 196 18.34 22.57 6.07
N THR A 197 19.42 22.81 5.33
CA THR A 197 19.33 23.03 3.87
C THR A 197 19.46 21.69 3.16
N PRO A 198 18.51 21.31 2.28
CA PRO A 198 18.61 20.07 1.55
C PRO A 198 19.82 20.10 0.60
N ILE A 199 20.50 18.97 0.45
CA ILE A 199 21.59 18.82 -0.51
C ILE A 199 20.97 18.61 -1.88
N ALA A 200 21.15 19.56 -2.79
CA ALA A 200 20.81 19.38 -4.21
C ALA A 200 21.90 18.52 -4.86
N GLY A 201 21.56 17.30 -5.26
CA GLY A 201 22.43 16.51 -6.12
C GLY A 201 21.76 16.20 -7.46
N GLN A 202 22.51 15.50 -8.30
CA GLN A 202 22.05 15.10 -9.62
C GLN A 202 21.67 13.62 -9.59
N PRO A 203 20.54 13.25 -10.21
CA PRO A 203 20.13 11.86 -10.27
C PRO A 203 21.20 11.01 -10.99
N PRO A 204 21.46 9.77 -10.52
CA PRO A 204 22.36 8.86 -11.20
C PRO A 204 21.89 8.59 -12.62
N ALA A 205 22.84 8.30 -13.52
CA ALA A 205 22.56 7.95 -14.91
C ALA A 205 21.96 6.52 -15.00
N VAL A 206 20.71 6.38 -14.56
CA VAL A 206 19.93 5.15 -14.68
C VAL A 206 18.92 5.32 -15.81
N ASN A 207 18.83 4.34 -16.70
CA ASN A 207 17.82 4.34 -17.74
C ASN A 207 16.50 3.82 -17.15
N PHE A 208 15.47 4.67 -17.14
CA PHE A 208 14.19 4.36 -16.51
C PHE A 208 13.11 4.04 -17.54
N ALA A 209 12.24 3.08 -17.20
CA ALA A 209 11.02 2.79 -17.93
C ALA A 209 9.78 3.07 -17.05
N PRO A 210 8.68 3.60 -17.62
CA PRO A 210 7.42 3.77 -16.89
C PRO A 210 6.87 2.44 -16.37
N MET A 211 6.24 2.45 -15.20
CA MET A 211 5.57 1.26 -14.67
C MET A 211 4.12 1.12 -15.16
N THR A 212 3.66 -0.12 -15.39
CA THR A 212 2.30 -0.42 -15.85
C THR A 212 1.46 -1.19 -14.81
N PHE A 213 0.38 -0.57 -14.31
CA PHE A 213 -0.47 -1.15 -13.26
C PHE A 213 -1.90 -1.51 -13.70
N ASP A 214 -2.29 -1.17 -14.92
CA ASP A 214 -3.71 -1.21 -15.35
C ASP A 214 -4.20 -2.59 -15.83
N THR A 215 -3.32 -3.58 -15.77
CA THR A 215 -3.47 -4.91 -16.33
C THR A 215 -3.28 -5.98 -15.26
N PHE A 216 -3.99 -7.11 -15.41
CA PHE A 216 -4.11 -8.14 -14.40
C PHE A 216 -3.53 -9.48 -14.88
N GLN A 217 -2.76 -10.14 -14.00
CA GLN A 217 -2.26 -11.50 -14.14
C GLN A 217 -2.80 -12.37 -13.00
N ASP A 218 -3.27 -13.58 -13.31
CA ASP A 218 -4.08 -14.41 -12.41
C ASP A 218 -3.41 -14.79 -11.08
N GLY A 219 -4.28 -15.07 -10.08
CA GLY A 219 -3.94 -15.89 -8.91
C GLY A 219 -3.56 -15.13 -7.64
N TYR A 220 -3.40 -13.80 -7.70
CA TYR A 220 -2.96 -13.01 -6.55
C TYR A 220 -3.83 -11.77 -6.30
N GLU A 221 -4.46 -11.71 -5.11
CA GLU A 221 -5.26 -10.56 -4.64
C GLU A 221 -4.49 -9.23 -4.71
N LYS A 222 -3.16 -9.29 -4.63
CA LYS A 222 -2.29 -8.11 -4.67
C LYS A 222 -2.17 -7.46 -6.03
N ASN A 223 -2.32 -8.23 -7.11
CA ASN A 223 -2.41 -7.66 -8.45
C ASN A 223 -3.74 -6.90 -8.62
N LEU A 224 -4.84 -7.48 -8.12
CA LEU A 224 -6.14 -6.81 -8.06
C LEU A 224 -6.09 -5.52 -7.20
N GLU A 225 -5.40 -5.57 -6.06
CA GLU A 225 -5.13 -4.42 -5.19
C GLU A 225 -4.40 -3.31 -5.96
N ALA A 226 -3.30 -3.64 -6.63
CA ALA A 226 -2.51 -2.68 -7.42
C ALA A 226 -3.34 -2.01 -8.54
N VAL A 227 -4.12 -2.80 -9.30
CA VAL A 227 -4.99 -2.28 -10.37
C VAL A 227 -6.04 -1.32 -9.79
N LEU A 228 -6.73 -1.72 -8.73
CA LEU A 228 -7.76 -0.89 -8.09
C LEU A 228 -7.15 0.42 -7.55
N VAL A 229 -6.06 0.32 -6.79
CA VAL A 229 -5.34 1.48 -6.24
C VAL A 229 -4.94 2.44 -7.36
N HIS A 230 -4.33 1.92 -8.42
CA HIS A 230 -3.89 2.73 -9.55
C HIS A 230 -5.06 3.48 -10.19
N ARG A 231 -6.16 2.79 -10.48
CA ARG A 231 -7.35 3.37 -11.12
C ARG A 231 -8.09 4.35 -10.21
N ILE A 232 -8.17 4.07 -8.91
CA ILE A 232 -8.72 5.01 -7.92
C ILE A 232 -7.84 6.27 -7.88
N ARG A 233 -6.52 6.12 -7.81
CA ARG A 233 -5.55 7.22 -7.79
C ARG A 233 -5.59 8.08 -9.07
N LYS A 234 -5.79 7.47 -10.24
CA LYS A 234 -5.89 8.17 -11.53
C LYS A 234 -7.30 8.69 -11.82
N GLY A 235 -8.31 8.34 -11.02
CA GLY A 235 -9.70 8.74 -11.24
C GLY A 235 -10.36 8.05 -12.42
N THR A 236 -9.85 6.87 -12.78
CA THR A 236 -10.29 6.08 -13.92
C THR A 236 -11.08 4.84 -13.51
N LEU A 237 -11.19 4.55 -12.20
CA LEU A 237 -11.99 3.43 -11.72
C LEU A 237 -13.46 3.65 -12.07
N THR A 238 -14.01 2.74 -12.88
CA THR A 238 -15.42 2.68 -13.20
C THR A 238 -16.00 1.36 -12.67
N ILE A 239 -17.13 1.47 -11.96
CA ILE A 239 -17.91 0.32 -11.51
C ILE A 239 -19.28 0.44 -12.16
N SER A 240 -19.55 -0.40 -13.16
CA SER A 240 -20.82 -0.35 -13.88
C SER A 240 -21.99 -0.57 -12.92
N GLY A 241 -22.96 0.35 -12.90
CA GLY A 241 -24.10 0.30 -11.99
C GLY A 241 -23.87 0.90 -10.60
N LEU A 242 -22.73 1.55 -10.35
CA LEU A 242 -22.42 2.21 -9.08
C LEU A 242 -21.64 3.51 -9.34
N GLU A 243 -22.12 4.63 -8.78
CA GLU A 243 -21.33 5.86 -8.81
C GLU A 243 -20.26 5.81 -7.71
N PHE A 244 -19.00 5.71 -8.10
CA PHE A 244 -17.86 5.73 -7.20
C PHE A 244 -16.96 6.93 -7.50
N ARG A 245 -16.74 7.78 -6.49
CA ARG A 245 -15.85 8.96 -6.59
C ARG A 245 -15.19 9.24 -5.24
N HIS A 246 -14.08 8.57 -4.95
CA HIS A 246 -13.23 8.87 -3.80
C HIS A 246 -11.91 9.51 -4.23
N SER A 247 -11.45 10.48 -3.45
CA SER A 247 -10.22 11.24 -3.73
C SER A 247 -8.96 10.66 -3.09
N HIS A 248 -9.10 9.74 -2.14
CA HIS A 248 -7.99 9.11 -1.41
C HIS A 248 -8.11 7.59 -1.37
N VAL A 249 -6.96 6.92 -1.28
CA VAL A 249 -6.85 5.46 -1.14
C VAL A 249 -5.66 5.11 -0.25
N LEU A 250 -5.85 4.12 0.63
CA LEU A 250 -4.78 3.40 1.32
C LEU A 250 -4.97 1.91 1.05
N ASN A 251 -3.86 1.21 0.88
CA ASN A 251 -3.83 -0.24 0.69
C ASN A 251 -3.05 -0.86 1.85
N THR A 252 -3.42 -2.09 2.24
CA THR A 252 -2.83 -2.80 3.40
C THR A 252 -2.83 -1.93 4.67
N VAL A 253 -3.99 -1.33 4.99
CA VAL A 253 -4.10 -0.38 6.09
C VAL A 253 -3.73 -1.06 7.41
N PRO A 254 -2.66 -0.63 8.10
CA PRO A 254 -2.36 -1.15 9.43
C PRO A 254 -3.20 -0.40 10.47
N LEU A 255 -3.66 -1.13 11.49
CA LEU A 255 -4.18 -0.56 12.72
C LEU A 255 -3.35 -1.14 13.88
N GLY A 256 -2.33 -0.39 14.29
CA GLY A 256 -1.27 -0.93 15.15
C GLY A 256 -0.55 -2.11 14.47
N TYR A 257 -0.80 -3.34 14.95
CA TYR A 257 -0.24 -4.57 14.38
C TYR A 257 -1.24 -5.39 13.53
N LEU A 258 -2.52 -4.97 13.46
CA LEU A 258 -3.56 -5.70 12.75
C LEU A 258 -3.70 -5.19 11.31
N LYS A 259 -3.95 -6.12 10.37
CA LYS A 259 -4.36 -5.76 9.00
C LYS A 259 -5.83 -5.31 9.04
N MET A 260 -6.06 -4.01 8.85
CA MET A 260 -7.39 -3.41 8.94
C MET A 260 -8.22 -3.66 7.68
N ALA A 261 -7.68 -3.43 6.49
CA ALA A 261 -8.39 -3.60 5.23
C ALA A 261 -7.42 -3.95 4.10
N ASP A 262 -7.92 -4.56 3.02
CA ASP A 262 -7.15 -4.67 1.78
C ASP A 262 -7.01 -3.28 1.16
N LEU A 263 -8.13 -2.56 0.98
CA LEU A 263 -8.15 -1.14 0.63
C LEU A 263 -9.09 -0.35 1.55
N LEU A 264 -8.73 0.91 1.78
CA LEU A 264 -9.59 1.92 2.37
C LEU A 264 -9.63 3.11 1.41
N THR A 265 -10.81 3.54 0.99
CA THR A 265 -10.96 4.74 0.16
C THR A 265 -11.90 5.71 0.84
N TRP A 266 -11.68 7.01 0.66
CA TRP A 266 -12.53 8.04 1.27
C TRP A 266 -12.45 9.36 0.52
N ASN A 267 -13.35 10.27 0.88
CA ASN A 267 -13.23 11.69 0.55
C ASN A 267 -12.79 12.46 1.79
N GLU A 268 -12.03 13.54 1.61
CA GLU A 268 -11.64 14.42 2.70
C GLU A 268 -12.31 15.78 2.55
N ARG A 269 -12.88 16.30 3.63
CA ARG A 269 -13.45 17.67 3.68
C ARG A 269 -13.04 18.34 4.98
N ASN A 270 -12.41 19.51 4.88
CA ASN A 270 -11.94 20.29 6.04
C ASN A 270 -11.09 19.45 7.03
N GLY A 271 -10.19 18.62 6.50
CA GLY A 271 -9.32 17.76 7.32
C GLY A 271 -10.02 16.53 7.93
N ARG A 272 -11.28 16.26 7.58
CA ARG A 272 -12.06 15.12 8.08
C ARG A 272 -12.30 14.08 7.00
N ILE A 273 -12.15 12.80 7.37
CA ILE A 273 -12.50 11.64 6.55
C ILE A 273 -14.03 11.51 6.50
N ILE A 274 -14.59 11.47 5.29
CA ILE A 274 -16.03 11.29 5.05
C ILE A 274 -16.29 10.12 4.09
N ASN A 275 -17.39 9.42 4.33
CA ASN A 275 -17.87 8.25 3.59
C ASN A 275 -16.78 7.19 3.29
N PRO A 276 -16.00 6.72 4.27
CA PRO A 276 -14.99 5.70 4.03
C PRO A 276 -15.60 4.39 3.52
N TRP A 277 -14.97 3.80 2.52
CA TRP A 277 -15.25 2.46 2.01
C TRP A 277 -14.12 1.51 2.40
N ILE A 278 -14.46 0.42 3.11
CA ILE A 278 -13.55 -0.69 3.41
C ILE A 278 -13.72 -1.74 2.31
N TRP A 279 -12.64 -2.08 1.62
CA TRP A 279 -12.66 -3.06 0.55
C TRP A 279 -11.97 -4.35 0.97
N GLU A 280 -12.63 -5.47 0.69
CA GLU A 280 -12.05 -6.81 0.77
C GLU A 280 -11.98 -7.41 -0.62
N LEU A 281 -10.78 -7.83 -1.01
CA LEU A 281 -10.48 -8.33 -2.34
C LEU A 281 -10.35 -9.83 -2.28
N LYS A 282 -10.98 -10.52 -3.24
CA LYS A 282 -10.88 -11.97 -3.39
C LYS A 282 -10.51 -12.32 -4.81
N ALA A 283 -9.43 -13.07 -4.98
CA ALA A 283 -8.95 -13.50 -6.30
C ALA A 283 -9.83 -14.56 -6.97
N GLY A 284 -10.92 -15.01 -6.33
CA GLY A 284 -11.82 -16.01 -6.86
C GLY A 284 -13.28 -15.78 -6.45
N SER A 285 -14.12 -16.75 -6.79
CA SER A 285 -15.56 -16.71 -6.51
C SER A 285 -15.87 -16.98 -5.03
N LEU A 286 -16.87 -16.27 -4.49
CA LEU A 286 -17.35 -16.47 -3.12
C LEU A 286 -18.73 -17.16 -3.10
N ASN A 287 -18.87 -18.19 -2.27
CA ASN A 287 -20.18 -18.74 -1.89
C ASN A 287 -20.73 -18.02 -0.64
N TRP A 288 -21.99 -18.28 -0.29
CA TRP A 288 -22.66 -17.65 0.85
C TRP A 288 -21.91 -17.81 2.18
N THR A 289 -21.36 -19.00 2.46
CA THR A 289 -20.63 -19.25 3.71
C THR A 289 -19.36 -18.41 3.79
N ALA A 290 -18.58 -18.38 2.70
CA ALA A 290 -17.37 -17.57 2.63
C ALA A 290 -17.70 -16.07 2.68
N LEU A 291 -18.75 -15.64 1.97
CA LEU A 291 -19.23 -14.26 2.01
C LEU A 291 -19.58 -13.84 3.44
N ARG A 292 -20.32 -14.66 4.18
CA ARG A 292 -20.71 -14.37 5.56
C ARG A 292 -19.50 -14.15 6.48
N GLU A 293 -18.42 -14.91 6.30
CA GLU A 293 -17.20 -14.70 7.06
C GLU A 293 -16.52 -13.37 6.71
N GLU A 294 -16.50 -12.97 5.44
CA GLU A 294 -15.99 -11.67 5.04
C GLU A 294 -16.85 -10.52 5.57
N LEU A 295 -18.18 -10.66 5.59
CA LEU A 295 -19.09 -9.67 6.17
C LEU A 295 -18.86 -9.48 7.68
N LYS A 296 -18.61 -10.55 8.43
CA LYS A 296 -18.24 -10.45 9.85
C LYS A 296 -16.93 -9.68 10.05
N LYS A 297 -15.92 -9.97 9.23
CA LYS A 297 -14.63 -9.25 9.29
C LYS A 297 -14.82 -7.78 8.97
N LEU A 298 -15.60 -7.44 7.93
CA LEU A 298 -15.93 -6.06 7.59
C LEU A 298 -16.57 -5.34 8.79
N ALA A 299 -17.55 -5.94 9.46
CA ALA A 299 -18.21 -5.32 10.62
C ALA A 299 -17.23 -5.00 11.75
N VAL A 300 -16.30 -5.92 12.06
CA VAL A 300 -15.24 -5.68 13.07
C VAL A 300 -14.34 -4.52 12.64
N ARG A 301 -13.92 -4.48 11.38
CA ARG A 301 -13.05 -3.43 10.84
C ARG A 301 -13.73 -2.06 10.82
N ALA A 302 -15.01 -2.03 10.48
CA ALA A 302 -15.83 -0.82 10.52
C ALA A 302 -15.95 -0.27 11.94
N SER A 303 -16.11 -1.14 12.94
CA SER A 303 -16.14 -0.72 14.35
C SER A 303 -14.82 -0.07 14.77
N TYR A 304 -13.68 -0.57 14.27
CA TYR A 304 -12.41 0.09 14.50
C TYR A 304 -12.33 1.45 13.79
N LEU A 305 -12.71 1.56 12.50
CA LEU A 305 -12.71 2.85 11.80
C LEU A 305 -13.54 3.89 12.57
N ASP A 306 -14.71 3.50 13.04
CA ASP A 306 -15.59 4.37 13.84
C ASP A 306 -14.92 4.81 15.14
N GLN A 307 -14.26 3.90 15.86
CA GLN A 307 -13.53 4.24 17.07
C GLN A 307 -12.39 5.25 16.83
N PHE A 308 -11.64 5.11 15.73
CA PHE A 308 -10.45 5.93 15.47
C PHE A 308 -10.75 7.24 14.72
N PHE A 309 -11.75 7.23 13.84
CA PHE A 309 -12.08 8.36 12.98
C PHE A 309 -13.47 8.94 13.24
N GLY A 310 -14.40 8.13 13.73
CA GLY A 310 -15.81 8.48 13.95
C GLY A 310 -16.15 9.01 15.34
N ALA A 311 -15.28 8.82 16.35
CA ALA A 311 -15.55 9.15 17.76
C ALA A 311 -16.05 10.60 17.99
N ASP A 312 -15.63 11.55 17.16
CA ASP A 312 -16.04 12.96 17.22
C ASP A 312 -16.94 13.40 16.04
N GLN A 313 -17.54 12.44 15.31
CA GLN A 313 -18.26 12.68 14.05
C GLN A 313 -19.62 11.97 14.06
N SER A 314 -20.70 12.72 14.36
CA SER A 314 -22.07 12.19 14.41
C SER A 314 -22.56 11.53 13.10
N ASP A 315 -21.99 11.93 11.97
CA ASP A 315 -22.38 11.48 10.63
C ASP A 315 -21.31 10.58 9.99
N PHE A 316 -20.45 9.94 10.80
CA PHE A 316 -19.45 9.01 10.26
C PHE A 316 -20.11 7.71 9.83
N LYS A 317 -20.03 7.41 8.52
CA LYS A 317 -20.70 6.24 7.93
C LYS A 317 -19.73 5.42 7.11
N VAL A 318 -19.67 4.12 7.40
CA VAL A 318 -18.74 3.19 6.74
C VAL A 318 -19.51 2.34 5.74
N THR A 319 -19.02 2.25 4.51
CA THR A 319 -19.49 1.30 3.51
C THR A 319 -18.54 0.10 3.45
N GLY A 320 -19.08 -1.11 3.50
CA GLY A 320 -18.32 -2.34 3.27
C GLY A 320 -18.41 -2.74 1.80
N VAL A 321 -17.27 -3.02 1.17
CA VAL A 321 -17.21 -3.46 -0.22
C VAL A 321 -16.47 -4.78 -0.31
N ILE A 322 -17.07 -5.75 -1.00
CA ILE A 322 -16.41 -7.02 -1.31
C ILE A 322 -16.28 -7.13 -2.82
N VAL A 323 -15.06 -7.34 -3.29
CA VAL A 323 -14.72 -7.51 -4.70
C VAL A 323 -14.35 -8.96 -4.95
N ALA A 324 -15.03 -9.63 -5.88
CA ALA A 324 -14.76 -11.03 -6.22
C ALA A 324 -15.04 -11.31 -7.71
N GLU A 325 -14.52 -12.43 -8.22
CA GLU A 325 -14.78 -12.85 -9.61
C GLU A 325 -16.26 -13.21 -9.81
N ASN A 326 -16.89 -13.78 -8.79
CA ASN A 326 -18.31 -14.09 -8.80
C ASN A 326 -18.84 -14.26 -7.37
N PHE A 327 -20.16 -14.16 -7.23
CA PHE A 327 -20.85 -14.44 -5.97
C PHE A 327 -21.96 -15.46 -6.19
N THR A 328 -22.02 -16.47 -5.32
CA THR A 328 -23.15 -17.39 -5.20
C THR A 328 -23.80 -17.15 -3.85
N ILE A 329 -24.80 -16.26 -3.82
CA ILE A 329 -25.45 -15.80 -2.58
C ILE A 329 -26.83 -16.42 -2.36
N ASN A 330 -27.21 -16.54 -1.09
CA ASN A 330 -28.62 -16.69 -0.72
C ASN A 330 -29.22 -15.29 -0.65
N ARG A 331 -29.93 -14.89 -1.72
CA ARG A 331 -30.43 -13.52 -1.89
C ARG A 331 -31.34 -13.05 -0.75
N ARG A 332 -32.28 -13.90 -0.29
CA ARG A 332 -33.13 -13.58 0.86
C ARG A 332 -32.29 -13.32 2.11
N ALA A 333 -31.35 -14.22 2.41
CA ALA A 333 -30.48 -14.05 3.58
C ALA A 333 -29.56 -12.82 3.49
N PHE A 334 -29.21 -12.37 2.28
CA PHE A 334 -28.46 -11.14 2.05
C PHE A 334 -29.34 -9.88 2.22
N GLU A 335 -30.57 -9.91 1.71
CA GLU A 335 -31.58 -8.84 1.89
C GLU A 335 -32.00 -8.70 3.37
N ASP A 336 -32.06 -9.82 4.09
CA ASP A 336 -32.39 -9.90 5.52
C ASP A 336 -31.21 -9.49 6.43
N LEU A 337 -30.03 -9.18 5.86
CA LEU A 337 -28.97 -8.55 6.65
C LEU A 337 -29.50 -7.22 7.19
N ILE A 338 -29.57 -7.14 8.52
CA ILE A 338 -29.95 -5.92 9.22
C ILE A 338 -28.79 -4.95 9.09
N THR A 339 -28.94 -3.95 8.23
CA THR A 339 -28.17 -2.73 8.34
C THR A 339 -28.64 -2.00 9.60
N PRO A 340 -27.75 -1.71 10.58
CA PRO A 340 -26.30 -1.85 10.50
C PRO A 340 -25.78 -3.20 11.04
N ILE A 341 -24.94 -3.90 10.27
CA ILE A 341 -24.07 -4.92 10.87
C ILE A 341 -22.91 -4.18 11.55
N GLY A 342 -23.10 -3.79 12.82
CA GLY A 342 -22.14 -2.96 13.54
C GLY A 342 -22.25 -1.49 13.14
N THR A 343 -21.18 -0.92 12.58
CA THR A 343 -21.11 0.50 12.13
C THR A 343 -21.19 0.66 10.60
N ILE A 344 -21.48 -0.43 9.88
CA ILE A 344 -21.61 -0.41 8.42
C ILE A 344 -23.00 0.05 8.02
N GLU A 345 -23.09 1.09 7.19
CA GLU A 345 -24.34 1.62 6.63
C GLU A 345 -24.74 0.94 5.32
N GLU A 346 -23.79 0.58 4.46
CA GLU A 346 -24.09 -0.06 3.18
C GLU A 346 -23.09 -1.17 2.91
N ILE A 347 -23.58 -2.28 2.35
CA ILE A 347 -22.76 -3.40 1.89
C ILE A 347 -22.87 -3.50 0.37
N ILE A 348 -21.75 -3.39 -0.32
CA ILE A 348 -21.68 -3.43 -1.78
C ILE A 348 -20.89 -4.66 -2.22
N LEU A 349 -21.50 -5.47 -3.09
CA LEU A 349 -20.84 -6.59 -3.75
C LEU A 349 -20.47 -6.18 -5.16
N VAL A 350 -19.17 -6.19 -5.49
CA VAL A 350 -18.65 -5.82 -6.80
C VAL A 350 -18.05 -7.05 -7.47
N LYS A 351 -18.57 -7.38 -8.65
CA LYS A 351 -18.01 -8.43 -9.49
C LYS A 351 -16.95 -7.83 -10.42
N TYR A 352 -15.78 -8.46 -10.50
CA TYR A 352 -14.85 -8.19 -11.60
C TYR A 352 -14.93 -9.27 -12.67
N THR A 353 -14.74 -8.87 -13.92
CA THR A 353 -14.58 -9.79 -15.05
C THR A 353 -13.32 -9.42 -15.82
N ARG A 354 -12.72 -10.42 -16.45
CA ARG A 354 -11.50 -10.27 -17.24
C ARG A 354 -11.81 -10.39 -18.72
N SER A 355 -11.24 -9.48 -19.51
CA SER A 355 -11.14 -9.59 -20.97
C SER A 355 -9.68 -9.39 -21.37
N GLY A 356 -8.99 -10.46 -21.76
CA GLY A 356 -7.53 -10.45 -21.91
C GLY A 356 -6.84 -10.13 -20.58
N THR A 357 -6.01 -9.09 -20.54
CA THR A 357 -5.35 -8.60 -19.31
C THR A 357 -6.13 -7.47 -18.63
N THR A 358 -7.27 -7.04 -19.18
CA THR A 358 -8.05 -5.91 -18.63
C THR A 358 -9.14 -6.39 -17.69
N LEU A 359 -9.26 -5.73 -16.54
CA LEU A 359 -10.38 -5.90 -15.62
C LEU A 359 -11.50 -4.90 -15.89
N SER A 360 -12.73 -5.36 -15.79
CA SER A 360 -13.92 -4.52 -15.68
C SER A 360 -14.66 -4.84 -14.38
N PHE A 361 -15.23 -3.81 -13.75
CA PHE A 361 -15.94 -3.93 -12.48
C PHE A 361 -17.41 -3.58 -12.67
N ARG A 362 -18.29 -4.35 -12.04
CA ARG A 362 -19.73 -4.10 -12.06
C ARG A 362 -20.34 -4.37 -10.69
N LEU A 363 -21.34 -3.57 -10.34
CA LEU A 363 -22.18 -3.85 -9.19
C LEU A 363 -22.86 -5.22 -9.39
N PHE A 364 -22.74 -6.08 -8.40
CA PHE A 364 -23.46 -7.35 -8.33
C PHE A 364 -24.74 -7.19 -7.51
N ASP A 365 -24.61 -6.67 -6.29
CA ASP A 365 -25.73 -6.40 -5.37
C ASP A 365 -25.33 -5.33 -4.35
N LYS A 366 -26.30 -4.68 -3.70
CA LYS A 366 -26.04 -3.76 -2.58
C LYS A 366 -27.16 -3.78 -1.55
N ARG A 367 -26.82 -3.54 -0.27
CA ARG A 367 -27.76 -3.51 0.84
C ARG A 367 -27.54 -2.33 1.76
#